data_AF-A0A2H3CK80-F1
#
_entry.id   AF-A0A2H3CK80-F1
#
_cell.length_a   1.000
_cell.length_b   1.000
_cell.length_c   1.000
_cell.angle_alpha   90.00
_cell.angle_beta   90.00
_cell.angle_gamma   90.00
#
_symmetry.space_group_name_H-M   'P 1'
#
loop_
_entity.id
_entity.type
_entity.pdbx_description
1 polymer ?
#
loop_
_entity_poly.entity_id
_entity_poly.type
_entity_poly.pdbx_seq_one_letter_code
_entity_poly.pdbx_strand_id
1 'polypeptide(L)'
;MTRSSSLETWINVVKLGAAAGELAPFPYIKGLCGCAVLVLEAIEKADKNNEDLLDLADSVQKTIEMVQNTVMEHGESCALRFRDVCAELEIHLTDLHIQLNGTRRKSRGMKRFLKTRNVSDAINGCRERVRAIKEDFLIHTAIDSRLVISDLKNGLRTSTEALASVVKTSQRHTISDIDKNTDRICEEIHTWGVLQTQKADKLSADVQVLKERGFYKGFIRDVRPGDVYLRERLDPSGGLYSVATNDDALFSDYNADVYGSNTPKIVRVYRGPRGHNKINEQEFLKRFHADVDILIHLKHRNFAQIFGVCRSPAFTAIILHGTVQDTVRNHCASLTAVQLLQFNIQLYNDLEVLQFPVVCISMLNSQISLPQIISVVSTANLPMVGPTTCLMVTSAACISMNEAESCLQNSRLNMIFSII
;
A
#
# COMPACT_ATOMS: atom_id res chain seq x y z
N MET A 1 10.57 -77.51 -36.11
CA MET A 1 10.50 -77.28 -34.66
C MET A 1 9.28 -78.02 -34.14
N THR A 2 9.50 -78.93 -33.21
CA THR A 2 8.64 -80.07 -32.90
C THR A 2 7.52 -79.68 -31.92
N ARG A 3 6.27 -80.00 -32.29
CA ARG A 3 5.02 -79.83 -31.52
C ARG A 3 5.06 -80.37 -30.07
N SER A 4 6.10 -81.13 -29.71
CA SER A 4 6.35 -81.57 -28.33
C SER A 4 6.87 -80.45 -27.41
N SER A 5 7.62 -79.47 -27.92
CA SER A 5 8.16 -78.36 -27.11
C SER A 5 7.11 -77.30 -26.79
N SER A 6 6.07 -77.19 -27.63
CA SER A 6 4.94 -76.29 -27.38
C SER A 6 4.04 -76.78 -26.25
N LEU A 7 3.78 -78.09 -26.15
CA LEU A 7 2.93 -78.66 -25.11
C LEU A 7 3.50 -78.47 -23.69
N GLU A 8 4.80 -78.68 -23.51
CA GLU A 8 5.50 -78.43 -22.24
C GLU A 8 5.45 -76.95 -21.83
N THR A 9 5.62 -76.05 -22.81
CA THR A 9 5.47 -74.61 -22.60
C THR A 9 4.04 -74.26 -22.15
N TRP A 10 3.02 -74.85 -22.76
CA TRP A 10 1.62 -74.62 -22.39
C TRP A 10 1.30 -75.12 -20.98
N ILE A 11 1.80 -76.29 -20.60
CA ILE A 11 1.65 -76.83 -19.24
C ILE A 11 2.21 -75.84 -18.21
N ASN A 12 3.39 -75.26 -18.47
CA ASN A 12 4.00 -74.28 -17.57
C ASN A 12 3.18 -72.98 -17.47
N VAL A 13 2.64 -72.47 -18.59
CA VAL A 13 1.77 -71.28 -18.59
C VAL A 13 0.49 -71.53 -17.79
N VAL A 14 -0.15 -72.69 -17.96
CA VAL A 14 -1.37 -73.02 -17.21
C VAL A 14 -1.08 -73.26 -15.73
N LYS A 15 0.06 -73.87 -15.37
CA LYS A 15 0.51 -74.00 -13.96
C LYS A 15 0.71 -72.65 -13.30
N LEU A 16 1.34 -71.70 -14.00
CA LEU A 16 1.48 -70.33 -13.53
C LEU A 16 0.10 -69.68 -13.31
N GLY A 17 -0.84 -69.93 -14.22
CA GLY A 17 -2.24 -69.51 -14.10
C GLY A 17 -2.94 -70.06 -12.86
N ALA A 18 -2.73 -71.34 -12.53
CA ALA A 18 -3.31 -71.97 -11.35
C ALA A 18 -2.75 -71.36 -10.06
N ALA A 19 -1.43 -71.13 -10.00
CA ALA A 19 -0.78 -70.47 -8.87
C ALA A 19 -1.21 -69.00 -8.73
N ALA A 20 -1.33 -68.27 -9.85
CA ALA A 20 -1.86 -66.91 -9.85
C ALA A 20 -3.32 -66.86 -9.38
N GLY A 21 -4.15 -67.82 -9.78
CA GLY A 21 -5.55 -67.94 -9.34
C GLY A 21 -5.72 -68.24 -7.84
N GLU A 22 -4.69 -68.78 -7.18
CA GLU A 22 -4.65 -68.96 -5.73
C GLU A 22 -4.36 -67.66 -4.98
N LEU A 23 -3.65 -66.74 -5.61
CA LEU A 23 -3.24 -65.46 -5.04
C LEU A 23 -4.17 -64.30 -5.45
N ALA A 24 -4.98 -64.49 -6.48
CA ALA A 24 -5.89 -63.49 -7.04
C ALA A 24 -7.34 -63.65 -6.51
N PRO A 25 -8.17 -62.59 -6.52
CA PRO A 25 -9.58 -62.64 -6.09
C PRO A 25 -10.51 -63.43 -7.04
N PHE A 26 -9.97 -64.33 -7.85
CA PHE A 26 -10.68 -65.09 -8.89
C PHE A 26 -10.53 -66.60 -8.67
N PRO A 27 -11.14 -67.16 -7.61
CA PRO A 27 -10.90 -68.54 -7.18
C PRO A 27 -11.30 -69.61 -8.22
N TYR A 28 -12.19 -69.27 -9.15
CA TYR A 28 -12.60 -70.15 -10.26
C TYR A 28 -11.50 -70.35 -11.32
N ILE A 29 -10.51 -69.44 -11.42
CA ILE A 29 -9.37 -69.61 -12.32
C ILE A 29 -8.45 -70.73 -11.81
N LYS A 30 -8.29 -70.85 -10.49
CA LYS A 30 -7.49 -71.92 -9.87
C LYS A 30 -8.01 -73.30 -10.26
N GLY A 31 -9.31 -73.55 -10.06
CA GLY A 31 -9.95 -74.84 -10.39
C GLY A 31 -9.85 -75.18 -11.88
N LEU A 32 -10.19 -74.21 -12.73
CA LEU A 32 -10.12 -74.35 -14.18
C LEU A 32 -8.69 -74.63 -14.68
N CYS A 33 -7.70 -73.82 -14.28
CA CYS A 33 -6.31 -74.02 -14.67
C CYS A 33 -5.76 -75.33 -14.10
N GLY A 34 -6.11 -75.70 -12.86
CA GLY A 34 -5.73 -76.98 -12.27
C GLY A 34 -6.20 -78.17 -13.10
N CYS A 35 -7.47 -78.16 -13.53
CA CYS A 35 -8.01 -79.23 -14.39
C CYS A 35 -7.37 -79.24 -15.78
N ALA A 36 -7.10 -78.07 -16.36
CA ALA A 36 -6.40 -77.97 -17.65
C ALA A 36 -4.97 -78.54 -17.58
N VAL A 37 -4.22 -78.31 -16.49
CA VAL A 37 -2.91 -78.94 -16.27
C VAL A 37 -3.03 -80.47 -16.30
N LEU A 38 -4.00 -81.03 -15.57
CA LEU A 38 -4.22 -82.48 -15.50
C LEU A 38 -4.53 -83.09 -16.88
N VAL A 39 -5.29 -82.38 -17.71
CA VAL A 39 -5.61 -82.79 -19.08
C VAL A 39 -4.36 -82.73 -19.98
N LEU A 40 -3.64 -81.60 -19.98
CA LEU A 40 -2.47 -81.41 -20.83
C LEU A 40 -1.33 -82.39 -20.48
N GLU A 41 -1.11 -82.67 -19.21
CA GLU A 41 -0.15 -83.69 -18.76
C GLU A 41 -0.59 -85.12 -19.14
N ALA A 42 -1.90 -85.40 -19.15
CA ALA A 42 -2.41 -86.69 -19.61
C ALA A 42 -2.20 -86.86 -21.13
N ILE A 43 -2.42 -85.81 -21.91
CA ILE A 43 -2.14 -85.77 -23.36
C ILE A 43 -0.65 -85.98 -23.63
N GLU A 44 0.23 -85.30 -22.88
CA GLU A 44 1.68 -85.46 -23.03
C GLU A 44 2.12 -86.93 -22.86
N LYS A 45 1.48 -87.64 -21.92
CA LYS A 45 1.75 -89.05 -21.60
C LYS A 45 1.09 -90.05 -22.58
N ALA A 46 0.16 -89.62 -23.45
CA ALA A 46 -0.74 -90.50 -24.21
C ALA A 46 -0.38 -90.72 -25.70
N ASP A 47 0.84 -90.36 -26.11
CA ASP A 47 1.40 -90.38 -27.49
C ASP A 47 1.38 -89.01 -28.18
N LYS A 48 2.57 -88.43 -28.33
CA LYS A 48 2.83 -87.09 -28.90
C LYS A 48 2.57 -87.02 -30.42
N ASN A 49 2.27 -88.14 -31.08
CA ASN A 49 2.01 -88.22 -32.52
C ASN A 49 0.51 -88.23 -32.88
N ASN A 50 -0.38 -88.14 -31.90
CA ASN A 50 -1.81 -88.12 -32.18
C ASN A 50 -2.30 -86.68 -32.41
N GLU A 51 -2.46 -86.32 -33.69
CA GLU A 51 -3.01 -85.03 -34.14
C GLU A 51 -4.32 -84.65 -33.44
N ASP A 52 -5.24 -85.61 -33.24
CA ASP A 52 -6.52 -85.36 -32.59
C ASP A 52 -6.34 -84.93 -31.10
N LEU A 53 -5.27 -85.40 -30.43
CA LEU A 53 -4.94 -84.99 -29.05
C LEU A 53 -4.21 -83.65 -28.99
N LEU A 54 -3.39 -83.33 -30.00
CA LEU A 54 -2.69 -82.06 -30.09
C LEU A 54 -3.64 -80.91 -30.41
N ASP A 55 -4.63 -81.13 -31.27
CA ASP A 55 -5.67 -80.14 -31.57
C ASP A 55 -6.57 -79.89 -30.35
N LEU A 56 -6.85 -80.93 -29.56
CA LEU A 56 -7.52 -80.78 -28.27
C LEU A 56 -6.68 -79.94 -27.29
N ALA A 57 -5.38 -80.21 -27.18
CA ALA A 57 -4.48 -79.45 -26.30
C ALA A 57 -4.41 -77.96 -26.68
N ASP A 58 -4.27 -77.66 -27.98
CA ASP A 58 -4.31 -76.29 -28.51
C ASP A 58 -5.68 -75.62 -28.22
N SER A 59 -6.76 -76.38 -28.33
CA SER A 59 -8.10 -75.86 -28.04
C SER A 59 -8.30 -75.49 -26.57
N VAL A 60 -7.84 -76.36 -25.65
CA VAL A 60 -7.86 -76.10 -24.20
C VAL A 60 -6.99 -74.89 -23.88
N GLN A 61 -5.75 -74.83 -24.36
CA GLN A 61 -4.83 -73.73 -24.09
C GLN A 61 -5.40 -72.37 -24.51
N LYS A 62 -5.84 -72.23 -25.77
CA LYS A 62 -6.40 -70.97 -26.28
C LYS A 62 -7.63 -70.50 -25.50
N THR A 63 -8.42 -71.43 -24.96
CA THR A 63 -9.60 -71.11 -24.15
C THR A 63 -9.18 -70.61 -22.76
N ILE A 64 -8.19 -71.25 -22.12
CA ILE A 64 -7.62 -70.80 -20.85
C ILE A 64 -6.97 -69.42 -20.99
N GLU A 65 -6.19 -69.21 -22.05
CA GLU A 65 -5.53 -67.93 -22.35
C GLU A 65 -6.57 -66.82 -22.56
N MET A 66 -7.67 -67.10 -23.26
CA MET A 66 -8.76 -66.15 -23.44
C MET A 66 -9.43 -65.76 -22.12
N VAL A 67 -9.67 -66.73 -21.22
CA VAL A 67 -10.22 -66.48 -19.89
C VAL A 67 -9.25 -65.63 -19.05
N GLN A 68 -7.96 -65.99 -19.01
CA GLN A 68 -6.94 -65.27 -18.25
C GLN A 68 -6.78 -63.82 -18.73
N ASN A 69 -6.62 -63.60 -20.04
CA ASN A 69 -6.50 -62.26 -20.62
C ASN A 69 -7.74 -61.41 -20.34
N THR A 70 -8.93 -61.99 -20.46
CA THR A 70 -10.17 -61.24 -20.21
C THR A 70 -10.33 -60.84 -18.76
N VAL A 71 -9.92 -61.69 -17.81
CA VAL A 71 -9.96 -61.36 -16.38
C VAL A 71 -8.89 -60.33 -16.01
N MET A 72 -7.69 -60.41 -16.59
CA MET A 72 -6.64 -59.38 -16.38
C MET A 72 -7.08 -58.01 -16.89
N GLU A 73 -7.71 -57.95 -18.07
CA GLU A 73 -8.13 -56.70 -18.71
C GLU A 73 -9.30 -56.01 -17.98
N HIS A 74 -10.21 -56.78 -17.38
CA HIS A 74 -11.51 -56.25 -16.94
C HIS A 74 -11.84 -56.48 -15.44
N GLY A 75 -10.98 -57.17 -14.69
CA GLY A 75 -11.05 -57.28 -13.24
C GLY A 75 -12.35 -57.90 -12.69
N GLU A 76 -12.77 -57.44 -11.51
CA GLU A 76 -13.88 -58.01 -10.71
C GLU A 76 -15.26 -57.86 -11.37
N SER A 77 -15.43 -56.85 -12.21
CA SER A 77 -16.66 -56.56 -12.94
C SER A 77 -17.12 -57.72 -13.85
N CYS A 78 -16.17 -58.45 -14.43
CA CYS A 78 -16.43 -59.60 -15.30
C CYS A 78 -16.55 -60.92 -14.49
N ALA A 79 -16.07 -60.94 -13.25
CA ALA A 79 -15.78 -62.18 -12.53
C ALA A 79 -17.01 -63.06 -12.27
N LEU A 80 -18.19 -62.46 -12.08
CA LEU A 80 -19.42 -63.21 -11.82
C LEU A 80 -19.92 -63.96 -13.06
N ARG A 81 -19.88 -63.35 -14.24
CA ARG A 81 -20.33 -63.99 -15.49
C ARG A 81 -19.34 -65.04 -16.01
N PHE A 82 -18.06 -64.84 -15.74
CA PHE A 82 -17.01 -65.81 -16.05
C PHE A 82 -17.03 -67.02 -15.12
N ARG A 83 -17.50 -66.87 -13.87
CA ARG A 83 -17.55 -67.95 -12.90
C ARG A 83 -18.31 -69.17 -13.43
N ASP A 84 -19.50 -68.97 -13.98
CA ASP A 84 -20.36 -70.07 -14.43
C ASP A 84 -19.75 -70.79 -15.65
N VAL A 85 -19.18 -70.03 -16.59
CA VAL A 85 -18.49 -70.59 -17.76
C VAL A 85 -17.21 -71.33 -17.36
N CYS A 86 -16.46 -70.82 -16.39
CA CYS A 86 -15.26 -71.48 -15.88
C CYS A 86 -15.59 -72.77 -15.13
N ALA A 87 -16.66 -72.78 -14.34
CA ALA A 87 -17.13 -73.97 -13.62
C ALA A 87 -17.61 -75.06 -14.58
N GLU A 88 -18.32 -74.69 -15.65
CA GLU A 88 -18.75 -75.63 -16.70
C GLU A 88 -17.56 -76.23 -17.46
N LEU A 89 -16.58 -75.40 -17.82
CA LEU A 89 -15.35 -75.85 -18.45
C LEU A 89 -14.52 -76.74 -17.52
N GLU A 90 -14.48 -76.43 -16.22
CA GLU A 90 -13.81 -77.25 -15.20
C GLU A 90 -14.43 -78.66 -15.11
N ILE A 91 -15.77 -78.76 -15.12
CA ILE A 91 -16.48 -80.05 -15.16
C ILE A 91 -16.11 -80.84 -16.41
N HIS A 92 -16.12 -80.19 -17.58
CA HIS A 92 -15.77 -80.84 -18.84
C HIS A 92 -14.31 -81.32 -18.87
N LEU A 93 -13.36 -80.52 -18.38
CA LEU A 93 -11.94 -80.91 -18.31
C LEU A 93 -11.71 -82.03 -17.29
N THR A 94 -12.45 -82.04 -16.18
CA THR A 94 -12.37 -83.11 -15.17
C THR A 94 -12.87 -84.44 -15.72
N ASP A 95 -14.04 -84.45 -16.37
CA ASP A 95 -14.59 -85.63 -17.03
C ASP A 95 -13.63 -86.16 -18.11
N LEU A 96 -13.10 -85.24 -18.92
CA LEU A 96 -12.11 -85.56 -19.94
C LEU A 96 -10.84 -86.19 -19.35
N HIS A 97 -10.32 -85.67 -18.23
CA HIS A 97 -9.17 -86.23 -17.55
C HIS A 97 -9.41 -87.67 -17.07
N ILE A 98 -10.58 -87.92 -16.45
CA ILE A 98 -10.98 -89.27 -15.99
C ILE A 98 -11.00 -90.25 -17.18
N GLN A 99 -11.57 -89.81 -18.31
CA GLN A 99 -11.72 -90.64 -19.50
C GLN A 99 -10.40 -90.89 -20.24
N LEU A 100 -9.51 -89.89 -20.34
CA LEU A 100 -8.15 -90.06 -20.87
C LEU A 100 -7.35 -91.08 -20.05
N ASN A 101 -7.48 -91.06 -18.72
CA ASN A 101 -6.81 -92.02 -17.85
C ASN A 101 -7.41 -93.43 -17.93
N GLY A 102 -8.73 -93.56 -18.08
CA GLY A 102 -9.41 -94.85 -18.21
C GLY A 102 -9.17 -95.56 -19.56
N THR A 103 -9.04 -94.79 -20.64
CA THR A 103 -8.82 -95.32 -22.00
C THR A 103 -7.35 -95.56 -22.36
N ARG A 104 -6.41 -95.13 -21.50
CA ARG A 104 -4.95 -95.35 -21.63
C ARG A 104 -4.54 -96.82 -21.87
N ARG A 105 -5.38 -97.78 -21.45
CA ARG A 105 -5.15 -99.22 -21.66
C ARG A 105 -5.55 -99.73 -23.06
N LYS A 106 -6.20 -98.93 -23.92
CA LYS A 106 -6.63 -99.31 -25.29
C LYS A 106 -6.48 -98.13 -26.28
N SER A 107 -5.33 -98.02 -26.96
CA SER A 107 -5.01 -96.93 -27.91
C SER A 107 -6.05 -96.71 -29.03
N ARG A 108 -6.78 -97.75 -29.46
CA ARG A 108 -7.86 -97.65 -30.46
C ARG A 108 -9.14 -96.95 -29.96
N GLY A 109 -9.40 -96.93 -28.66
CA GLY A 109 -10.61 -96.31 -28.08
C GLY A 109 -10.53 -94.78 -28.01
N MET A 110 -9.35 -94.25 -27.71
CA MET A 110 -9.08 -92.82 -27.55
C MET A 110 -9.41 -92.02 -28.81
N LYS A 111 -8.95 -92.51 -29.98
CA LYS A 111 -9.18 -91.85 -31.27
C LYS A 111 -10.66 -91.80 -31.65
N ARG A 112 -11.42 -92.86 -31.34
CA ARG A 112 -12.87 -92.91 -31.58
C ARG A 112 -13.63 -91.95 -30.67
N PHE A 113 -13.16 -91.79 -29.43
CA PHE A 113 -13.74 -90.89 -28.44
C PHE A 113 -13.54 -89.41 -28.78
N LEU A 114 -12.32 -89.00 -29.15
CA LEU A 114 -12.05 -87.62 -29.59
C LEU A 114 -12.82 -87.26 -30.86
N LYS A 115 -13.04 -88.25 -31.75
CA LYS A 115 -13.82 -88.09 -32.97
C LYS A 115 -15.33 -88.15 -32.77
N THR A 116 -15.82 -88.74 -31.68
CA THR A 116 -17.22 -88.59 -31.28
C THR A 116 -17.41 -87.17 -30.75
N ARG A 117 -17.76 -86.26 -31.68
CA ARG A 117 -18.28 -84.87 -31.59
C ARG A 117 -18.36 -84.11 -30.24
N ASN A 118 -18.59 -84.75 -29.10
CA ASN A 118 -18.98 -84.08 -27.86
C ASN A 118 -17.90 -83.20 -27.21
N VAL A 119 -16.62 -83.58 -27.24
CA VAL A 119 -15.59 -82.87 -26.46
C VAL A 119 -15.12 -81.58 -27.14
N SER A 120 -14.79 -81.65 -28.43
CA SER A 120 -14.33 -80.47 -29.18
C SER A 120 -15.45 -79.43 -29.31
N ASP A 121 -16.68 -79.89 -29.56
CA ASP A 121 -17.86 -79.01 -29.65
C ASP A 121 -18.13 -78.31 -28.31
N ALA A 122 -17.97 -78.99 -27.17
CA ALA A 122 -18.13 -78.38 -25.84
C ALA A 122 -17.06 -77.32 -25.54
N ILE A 123 -15.79 -77.59 -25.85
CA ILE A 123 -14.70 -76.63 -25.63
C ILE A 123 -14.86 -75.41 -26.56
N ASN A 124 -15.24 -75.63 -27.81
CA ASN A 124 -15.52 -74.54 -28.77
C ASN A 124 -16.73 -73.71 -28.32
N GLY A 125 -17.80 -74.34 -27.84
CA GLY A 125 -18.97 -73.65 -27.28
C GLY A 125 -18.61 -72.81 -26.04
N CYS A 126 -17.73 -73.32 -25.16
CA CYS A 126 -17.18 -72.54 -24.04
C CYS A 126 -16.39 -71.33 -24.54
N ARG A 127 -15.53 -71.50 -25.54
CA ARG A 127 -14.75 -70.40 -26.14
C ARG A 127 -15.66 -69.32 -26.74
N GLU A 128 -16.71 -69.72 -27.45
CA GLU A 128 -17.68 -68.78 -28.02
C GLU A 128 -18.42 -67.98 -26.94
N ARG A 129 -18.82 -68.64 -25.84
CA ARG A 129 -19.46 -67.96 -24.70
C ARG A 129 -18.51 -67.00 -23.99
N VAL A 130 -17.24 -67.35 -23.80
CA VAL A 130 -16.21 -66.44 -23.27
C VAL A 130 -16.09 -65.20 -24.17
N ARG A 131 -16.06 -65.38 -25.49
CA ARG A 131 -16.00 -64.26 -26.44
C ARG A 131 -17.24 -63.38 -26.36
N ALA A 132 -18.44 -63.97 -26.32
CA ALA A 132 -19.69 -63.24 -26.19
C ALA A 132 -19.76 -62.43 -24.89
N ILE A 133 -19.31 -62.99 -23.76
CA ILE A 133 -19.24 -62.28 -22.48
C ILE A 133 -18.26 -61.10 -22.56
N LYS A 134 -17.11 -61.27 -23.21
CA LYS A 134 -16.14 -60.17 -23.43
C LYS A 134 -16.75 -59.05 -24.28
N GLU A 135 -17.40 -59.39 -25.38
CA GLU A 135 -18.03 -58.39 -26.27
C GLU A 135 -19.14 -57.63 -25.55
N ASP A 136 -20.02 -58.33 -24.82
CA ASP A 136 -21.09 -57.72 -24.04
C ASP A 136 -20.55 -56.77 -22.95
N PHE A 137 -19.46 -57.18 -22.27
CA PHE A 137 -18.80 -56.34 -21.27
C PHE A 137 -18.23 -55.05 -21.88
N LEU A 138 -17.55 -55.15 -23.03
CA LEU A 138 -16.98 -54.00 -23.72
C LEU A 138 -18.08 -53.02 -24.15
N ILE A 139 -19.22 -53.53 -24.63
CA ILE A 139 -20.38 -52.72 -24.98
C ILE A 139 -20.94 -52.01 -23.75
N HIS A 140 -21.20 -52.72 -22.65
CA HIS A 140 -21.70 -52.14 -21.41
C HIS A 140 -20.77 -51.07 -20.85
N THR A 141 -19.47 -51.36 -20.77
CA THR A 141 -18.46 -50.41 -20.27
C THR A 141 -18.38 -49.17 -21.14
N ALA A 142 -18.45 -49.32 -22.47
CA ALA A 142 -18.44 -48.19 -23.39
C ALA A 142 -19.69 -47.33 -23.27
N ILE A 143 -20.86 -47.94 -23.05
CA ILE A 143 -22.13 -47.23 -22.81
C ILE A 143 -22.06 -46.47 -21.49
N ASP A 144 -21.72 -47.14 -20.39
CA ASP A 144 -21.67 -46.55 -19.05
C ASP A 144 -20.67 -45.39 -18.99
N SER A 145 -19.49 -45.57 -19.59
CA SER A 145 -18.48 -44.51 -19.70
C SER A 145 -19.02 -43.30 -20.47
N ARG A 146 -19.73 -43.52 -21.58
CA ARG A 146 -20.33 -42.42 -22.37
C ARG A 146 -21.43 -41.69 -21.60
N LEU A 147 -22.23 -42.40 -20.81
CA LEU A 147 -23.27 -41.80 -19.97
C LEU A 147 -22.64 -40.92 -18.88
N VAL A 148 -21.67 -41.44 -18.12
CA VAL A 148 -20.96 -40.68 -17.08
C VAL A 148 -20.26 -39.45 -17.66
N ILE A 149 -19.58 -39.58 -18.81
CA ILE A 149 -18.94 -38.44 -19.49
C ILE A 149 -19.98 -37.40 -19.92
N SER A 150 -21.16 -37.83 -20.38
CA SER A 150 -22.24 -36.92 -20.77
C SER A 150 -22.81 -36.17 -19.59
N ASP A 151 -23.01 -36.84 -18.45
CA ASP A 151 -23.47 -36.23 -17.21
C ASP A 151 -22.46 -35.22 -16.67
N LEU A 152 -21.17 -35.58 -16.66
CA LEU A 152 -20.09 -34.66 -16.30
C LEU A 152 -20.04 -33.44 -17.22
N LYS A 153 -20.19 -33.64 -18.54
CA LYS A 153 -20.22 -32.55 -19.52
C LYS A 153 -21.40 -31.61 -19.28
N ASN A 154 -22.58 -32.15 -19.00
CA ASN A 154 -23.79 -31.37 -18.72
C ASN A 154 -23.66 -30.59 -17.40
N GLY A 155 -23.13 -31.23 -16.36
CA GLY A 155 -22.84 -30.58 -15.08
C GLY A 155 -21.82 -29.44 -15.24
N LEU A 156 -20.73 -29.67 -15.97
CA LEU A 156 -19.72 -28.65 -16.23
C LEU A 156 -20.29 -27.47 -17.01
N ARG A 157 -21.13 -27.73 -18.02
CA ARG A 157 -21.81 -26.66 -18.79
C ARG A 157 -22.69 -25.81 -17.88
N THR A 158 -23.51 -26.44 -17.05
CA THR A 158 -24.41 -25.75 -16.11
C THR A 158 -23.65 -24.88 -15.12
N SER A 159 -22.56 -25.41 -14.54
CA SER A 159 -21.69 -24.64 -13.63
C SER A 159 -21.02 -23.46 -14.33
N THR A 160 -20.59 -23.63 -15.58
CA THR A 160 -19.98 -22.57 -16.38
C THR A 160 -20.97 -21.44 -16.67
N GLU A 161 -22.21 -21.77 -17.03
CA GLU A 161 -23.28 -20.81 -17.27
C GLU A 161 -23.65 -20.04 -15.99
N ALA A 162 -23.75 -20.73 -14.86
CA ALA A 162 -23.98 -20.11 -13.55
C ALA A 162 -22.86 -19.14 -13.18
N LEU A 163 -21.59 -19.56 -13.33
CA LEU A 163 -20.43 -18.72 -13.07
C LEU A 163 -20.42 -17.47 -13.97
N ALA A 164 -20.71 -17.63 -15.26
CA ALA A 164 -20.79 -16.51 -16.19
C ALA A 164 -21.88 -15.50 -15.78
N SER A 165 -23.01 -15.98 -15.27
CA SER A 165 -24.10 -15.14 -14.76
C SER A 165 -23.69 -14.35 -13.51
N VAL A 166 -23.03 -15.01 -12.56
CA VAL A 166 -22.49 -14.37 -11.34
C VAL A 166 -21.45 -13.32 -11.70
N VAL A 167 -20.51 -13.62 -12.60
CA VAL A 167 -19.49 -12.67 -13.06
C VAL A 167 -20.12 -11.45 -13.71
N LYS A 168 -21.11 -11.64 -14.61
CA LYS A 168 -21.84 -10.51 -15.23
C LYS A 168 -22.57 -9.66 -14.20
N THR A 169 -23.17 -10.28 -13.19
CA THR A 169 -23.90 -9.57 -12.14
C THR A 169 -22.94 -8.77 -11.26
N SER A 170 -21.84 -9.38 -10.83
CA SER A 170 -20.76 -8.71 -10.09
C SER A 170 -20.19 -7.52 -10.87
N GLN A 171 -19.90 -7.70 -12.16
CA GLN A 171 -19.42 -6.63 -13.02
C GLN A 171 -20.39 -5.43 -13.09
N ARG A 172 -21.69 -5.70 -13.22
CA ARG A 172 -22.72 -4.63 -13.22
C ARG A 172 -22.77 -3.88 -11.88
N HIS A 173 -22.67 -4.58 -10.75
CA HIS A 173 -22.62 -3.96 -9.44
C HIS A 173 -21.40 -3.04 -9.29
N THR A 174 -20.21 -3.54 -9.64
CA THR A 174 -18.98 -2.74 -9.59
C THR A 174 -19.07 -1.49 -10.46
N ILE A 175 -19.59 -1.59 -11.69
CA ILE A 175 -19.78 -0.43 -12.57
C ILE A 175 -20.76 0.56 -11.93
N SER A 176 -21.90 0.10 -11.42
CA SER A 176 -22.88 0.97 -10.77
C SER A 176 -22.33 1.69 -9.54
N ASP A 177 -21.49 1.03 -8.74
CA ASP A 177 -20.87 1.64 -7.57
C ASP A 177 -19.78 2.65 -7.94
N ILE A 178 -19.03 2.39 -9.02
CA ILE A 178 -18.08 3.35 -9.59
C ILE A 178 -18.81 4.59 -10.09
N ASP A 179 -19.92 4.43 -10.82
CA ASP A 179 -20.70 5.56 -11.34
C ASP A 179 -21.24 6.43 -10.19
N LYS A 180 -21.86 5.82 -9.18
CA LYS A 180 -22.35 6.54 -7.99
C LYS A 180 -21.24 7.29 -7.26
N ASN A 181 -20.05 6.69 -7.15
CA ASN A 181 -18.93 7.35 -6.49
C ASN A 181 -18.40 8.52 -7.34
N THR A 182 -18.41 8.37 -8.67
CA THR A 182 -18.02 9.43 -9.60
C THR A 182 -18.96 10.62 -9.50
N ASP A 183 -20.27 10.39 -9.51
CA ASP A 183 -21.28 11.44 -9.34
C ASP A 183 -21.10 12.18 -8.01
N ARG A 184 -20.86 11.43 -6.91
CA ARG A 184 -20.59 12.02 -5.60
C ARG A 184 -19.35 12.92 -5.60
N ILE A 185 -18.25 12.46 -6.19
CA ILE A 185 -17.00 13.24 -6.28
C ILE A 185 -17.24 14.51 -7.11
N CYS A 186 -17.98 14.42 -8.21
CA CYS A 186 -18.32 15.58 -9.03
C CYS A 186 -19.12 16.62 -8.25
N GLU A 187 -20.12 16.20 -7.47
CA GLU A 187 -20.91 17.09 -6.61
C GLU A 187 -20.07 17.75 -5.51
N GLU A 188 -19.15 16.99 -4.89
CA GLU A 188 -18.23 17.54 -3.91
C GLU A 188 -17.30 18.59 -4.53
N ILE A 189 -16.70 18.31 -5.69
CA ILE A 189 -15.85 19.25 -6.42
C ILE A 189 -16.63 20.52 -6.77
N HIS A 190 -17.86 20.38 -7.25
CA HIS A 190 -18.72 21.51 -7.56
C HIS A 190 -19.00 22.38 -6.33
N THR A 191 -19.36 21.75 -5.20
CA THR A 191 -19.63 22.44 -3.93
C THR A 191 -18.38 23.17 -3.42
N TRP A 192 -17.22 22.52 -3.47
CA TRP A 192 -15.94 23.14 -3.13
C TRP A 192 -15.61 24.33 -4.04
N GLY A 193 -15.86 24.20 -5.35
CA GLY A 193 -15.69 25.29 -6.31
C GLY A 193 -16.52 26.51 -5.96
N VAL A 194 -17.82 26.32 -5.70
CA VAL A 194 -18.72 27.41 -5.27
C VAL A 194 -18.25 28.07 -3.98
N LEU A 195 -17.86 27.28 -2.97
CA LEU A 195 -17.38 27.81 -1.69
C LEU A 195 -16.10 28.62 -1.84
N GLN A 196 -15.17 28.17 -2.69
CA GLN A 196 -13.92 28.89 -2.96
C GLN A 196 -14.17 30.21 -3.66
N THR A 197 -15.05 30.23 -4.68
CA THR A 197 -15.46 31.48 -5.34
C THR A 197 -16.07 32.46 -4.35
N GLN A 198 -16.98 32.00 -3.48
CA GLN A 198 -17.57 32.87 -2.44
C GLN A 198 -16.53 33.46 -1.48
N LYS A 199 -15.53 32.66 -1.07
CA LYS A 199 -14.43 33.14 -0.24
C LYS A 199 -13.57 34.17 -0.96
N ALA A 200 -13.28 33.94 -2.24
CA ALA A 200 -12.53 34.87 -3.07
C ALA A 200 -13.27 36.20 -3.26
N ASP A 201 -14.58 36.15 -3.53
CA ASP A 201 -15.43 37.34 -3.67
C ASP A 201 -15.49 38.14 -2.37
N LYS A 202 -15.65 37.46 -1.23
CA LYS A 202 -15.62 38.09 0.09
C LYS A 202 -14.27 38.77 0.36
N LEU A 203 -13.17 38.06 0.11
CA LEU A 203 -11.83 38.62 0.29
C LEU A 203 -11.60 39.84 -0.61
N SER A 204 -12.07 39.77 -1.86
CA SER A 204 -12.01 40.89 -2.81
C SER A 204 -12.78 42.10 -2.28
N ALA A 205 -13.99 41.90 -1.77
CA ALA A 205 -14.78 42.96 -1.14
C ALA A 205 -14.09 43.55 0.09
N ASP A 206 -13.54 42.71 0.97
CA ASP A 206 -12.82 43.15 2.18
C ASP A 206 -11.56 43.99 1.80
N VAL A 207 -10.82 43.55 0.78
CA VAL A 207 -9.66 44.31 0.25
C VAL A 207 -10.11 45.66 -0.31
N GLN A 208 -11.23 45.72 -1.02
CA GLN A 208 -11.77 46.96 -1.56
C GLN A 208 -12.16 47.94 -0.42
N VAL A 209 -12.83 47.44 0.63
CA VAL A 209 -13.16 48.24 1.82
C VAL A 209 -11.89 48.75 2.52
N LEU A 210 -10.84 47.93 2.64
CA LEU A 210 -9.57 48.35 3.24
C LEU A 210 -8.82 49.39 2.40
N LYS A 211 -8.91 49.31 1.06
CA LYS A 211 -8.38 50.34 0.15
C LYS A 211 -9.09 51.67 0.34
N GLU A 212 -10.43 51.65 0.42
CA GLU A 212 -11.24 52.85 0.62
C GLU A 212 -10.99 53.50 1.99
N ARG A 213 -10.71 52.70 3.02
CA ARG A 213 -10.34 53.17 4.36
C ARG A 213 -8.87 53.60 4.50
N GLY A 214 -8.07 53.52 3.44
CA GLY A 214 -6.68 54.01 3.41
C GLY A 214 -5.63 53.14 4.13
N PHE A 215 -5.98 51.93 4.57
CA PHE A 215 -5.08 51.06 5.35
C PHE A 215 -4.19 50.15 4.51
N TYR A 216 -4.46 49.98 3.20
CA TYR A 216 -3.64 49.15 2.32
C TYR A 216 -2.95 49.99 1.24
N LYS A 217 -1.71 50.41 1.52
CA LYS A 217 -0.83 50.98 0.50
C LYS A 217 0.57 50.38 0.64
N GLY A 218 0.78 49.20 0.05
CA GLY A 218 2.10 48.58 -0.13
C GLY A 218 3.02 49.36 -1.08
N PHE A 219 2.79 50.66 -1.25
CA PHE A 219 3.62 51.59 -2.00
C PHE A 219 3.96 52.75 -1.07
N ILE A 220 5.24 52.86 -0.69
CA ILE A 220 5.77 54.01 0.02
C ILE A 220 5.59 55.23 -0.89
N ARG A 221 4.88 56.24 -0.39
CA ARG A 221 4.68 57.48 -1.14
C ARG A 221 5.99 58.27 -1.18
N ASP A 222 6.49 58.59 -2.38
CA ASP A 222 7.51 59.63 -2.54
C ASP A 222 6.86 61.00 -2.37
N VAL A 223 7.31 61.74 -1.37
CA VAL A 223 6.82 63.09 -1.03
C VAL A 223 7.87 64.11 -1.44
N ARG A 224 7.45 65.19 -2.11
CA ARG A 224 8.39 66.24 -2.54
C ARG A 224 8.76 67.14 -1.34
N PRO A 225 9.97 67.72 -1.30
CA PRO A 225 10.34 68.64 -0.21
C PRO A 225 9.37 69.81 -0.02
N GLY A 226 8.85 70.38 -1.12
CA GLY A 226 7.89 71.49 -1.08
C GLY A 226 6.50 71.12 -0.54
N ASP A 227 6.22 69.82 -0.39
CA ASP A 227 4.95 69.31 0.13
C ASP A 227 4.99 69.11 1.66
N VAL A 228 6.12 69.40 2.31
CA VAL A 228 6.32 69.18 3.75
C VAL A 228 6.57 70.52 4.45
N TYR A 229 5.66 70.91 5.33
CA TYR A 229 5.74 72.14 6.12
C TYR A 229 6.07 71.80 7.57
N LEU A 230 7.36 71.89 7.91
CA LEU A 230 7.84 71.66 9.28
C LEU A 230 7.30 72.73 10.22
N ARG A 231 6.81 72.29 11.39
CA ARG A 231 6.35 73.13 12.50
C ARG A 231 7.38 73.05 13.64
N GLU A 232 6.93 72.70 14.83
CA GLU A 232 7.78 72.54 16.01
C GLU A 232 8.70 71.32 15.92
N ARG A 233 9.90 71.47 16.46
CA ARG A 233 10.83 70.36 16.66
C ARG A 233 10.35 69.54 17.86
N LEU A 234 10.38 68.22 17.72
CA LEU A 234 10.09 67.30 18.81
C LEU A 234 11.39 66.98 19.54
N ASP A 235 11.46 67.35 20.80
CA ASP A 235 12.57 66.96 21.67
C ASP A 235 12.30 65.55 22.23
N PRO A 236 13.31 64.66 22.30
CA PRO A 236 13.13 63.31 22.83
C PRO A 236 12.64 63.36 24.28
N SER A 237 11.48 62.76 24.57
CA SER A 237 10.81 62.78 25.89
C SER A 237 11.45 61.88 26.95
N GLY A 238 12.78 61.70 26.94
CA GLY A 238 13.49 60.84 27.89
C GLY A 238 14.93 61.28 28.16
N GLY A 239 15.16 61.91 29.31
CA GLY A 239 16.44 62.47 29.75
C GLY A 239 17.52 61.43 30.14
N LEU A 240 17.86 60.52 29.24
CA LEU A 240 19.07 59.67 29.36
C LEU A 240 20.18 60.02 28.36
N TYR A 241 19.96 61.03 27.51
CA TYR A 241 21.03 61.71 26.78
C TYR A 241 21.20 63.11 27.36
N SER A 242 21.90 63.18 28.48
CA SER A 242 22.50 64.42 28.94
C SER A 242 24.00 64.20 29.00
N VAL A 243 24.73 65.14 28.39
CA VAL A 243 26.20 65.29 28.42
C VAL A 243 26.96 64.53 27.33
N ALA A 244 26.80 64.97 26.08
CA ALA A 244 27.89 65.45 25.22
C ALA A 244 27.35 65.65 23.79
N THR A 245 27.51 66.86 23.26
CA THR A 245 27.25 67.28 21.87
C THR A 245 25.84 67.06 21.31
N ASN A 246 25.00 68.09 21.43
CA ASN A 246 23.79 68.30 20.61
C ASN A 246 24.08 68.40 19.09
N ASP A 247 25.34 68.26 18.66
CA ASP A 247 25.76 68.27 17.25
C ASP A 247 25.85 66.87 16.61
N ASP A 248 25.70 65.77 17.37
CA ASP A 248 25.98 64.41 16.87
C ASP A 248 24.74 63.56 16.52
N ALA A 249 23.54 64.12 16.64
CA ALA A 249 22.30 63.43 16.25
C ALA A 249 22.13 63.45 14.72
N LEU A 250 22.21 62.27 14.08
CA LEU A 250 22.09 62.08 12.62
C LEU A 250 20.69 62.43 12.05
N PHE A 251 19.70 62.68 12.91
CA PHE A 251 18.37 63.12 12.52
C PHE A 251 17.72 64.03 13.58
N SER A 252 16.65 64.71 13.19
CA SER A 252 15.78 65.48 14.08
C SER A 252 14.32 65.28 13.69
N ASP A 253 13.47 65.09 14.70
CA ASP A 253 12.04 64.85 14.51
C ASP A 253 11.27 66.19 14.63
N TYR A 254 10.25 66.36 13.80
CA TYR A 254 9.42 67.57 13.73
C TYR A 254 7.95 67.17 13.58
N ASN A 255 7.05 67.96 14.16
CA ASN A 255 5.67 67.97 13.71
C ASN A 255 5.59 68.71 12.37
N ALA A 256 4.80 68.22 11.43
CA ALA A 256 4.66 68.84 10.12
C ALA A 256 3.27 68.65 9.53
N ASP A 257 2.85 69.61 8.71
CA ASP A 257 1.76 69.41 7.78
C ASP A 257 2.32 68.89 6.46
N VAL A 258 1.70 67.84 5.91
CA VAL A 258 2.13 67.23 4.65
C VAL A 258 1.01 67.33 3.65
N TYR A 259 1.28 67.89 2.47
CA TYR A 259 0.30 68.07 1.42
C TYR A 259 -0.36 66.74 1.03
N GLY A 260 -1.69 66.71 1.01
CA GLY A 260 -2.47 65.49 0.80
C GLY A 260 -2.52 64.54 1.99
N SER A 261 -2.22 65.02 3.20
CA SER A 261 -2.58 64.39 4.47
C SER A 261 -3.68 65.17 5.17
N ASN A 262 -4.66 64.47 5.74
CA ASN A 262 -5.75 65.09 6.52
C ASN A 262 -5.42 65.24 8.01
N THR A 263 -4.24 64.77 8.44
CA THR A 263 -3.77 64.88 9.82
C THR A 263 -2.32 65.38 9.84
N PRO A 264 -1.88 66.06 10.92
CA PRO A 264 -0.46 66.33 11.13
C PRO A 264 0.34 65.02 11.15
N LYS A 265 1.62 65.13 10.78
CA LYS A 265 2.57 64.01 10.68
C LYS A 265 3.82 64.30 11.50
N ILE A 266 4.53 63.24 11.85
CA ILE A 266 5.89 63.36 12.38
C ILE A 266 6.87 63.18 11.22
N VAL A 267 7.81 64.11 11.07
CA VAL A 267 8.82 64.10 10.02
C VAL A 267 10.20 64.00 10.64
N ARG A 268 10.85 62.87 10.41
CA ARG A 268 12.23 62.61 10.79
C ARG A 268 13.16 63.07 9.69
N VAL A 269 13.86 64.18 9.90
CA VAL A 269 14.79 64.77 8.94
C VAL A 269 16.21 64.32 9.24
N TYR A 270 16.87 63.65 8.29
CA TYR A 270 18.25 63.19 8.40
C TYR A 270 19.19 64.29 7.93
N ARG A 271 20.18 64.64 8.75
CA ARG A 271 21.18 65.68 8.42
C ARG A 271 22.55 65.24 8.93
N GLY A 272 23.60 65.62 8.19
CA GLY A 272 24.97 65.48 8.67
C GLY A 272 25.26 66.47 9.82
N PRO A 273 26.16 66.12 10.75
CA PRO A 273 26.54 67.00 11.86
C PRO A 273 27.14 68.31 11.35
N ARG A 274 26.83 69.42 12.02
CA ARG A 274 27.42 70.73 11.69
C ARG A 274 28.83 70.78 12.28
N GLY A 275 29.83 70.94 11.43
CA GLY A 275 31.14 71.46 11.86
C GLY A 275 32.32 70.50 11.95
N HIS A 276 32.19 69.21 11.58
CA HIS A 276 33.35 68.31 11.47
C HIS A 276 33.57 67.82 10.04
N ASN A 277 34.70 68.23 9.45
CA ASN A 277 35.17 67.76 8.15
C ASN A 277 35.42 66.25 8.21
N LYS A 278 34.70 65.50 7.35
CA LYS A 278 34.76 64.04 7.10
C LYS A 278 33.84 63.14 7.95
N ILE A 279 32.56 63.47 8.05
CA ILE A 279 31.54 62.42 8.12
C ILE A 279 30.97 62.21 6.73
N ASN A 280 31.09 60.99 6.23
CA ASN A 280 30.70 60.59 4.88
C ASN A 280 29.18 60.79 4.74
N GLU A 281 28.70 61.48 3.70
CA GLU A 281 27.27 61.58 3.38
C GLU A 281 26.59 60.19 3.33
N GLN A 282 27.38 59.16 3.06
CA GLN A 282 26.99 57.76 3.09
C GLN A 282 26.49 57.26 4.46
N GLU A 283 26.91 57.85 5.59
CA GLU A 283 26.58 57.34 6.92
C GLU A 283 25.13 57.63 7.32
N PHE A 284 24.66 58.88 7.16
CA PHE A 284 23.27 59.22 7.44
C PHE A 284 22.31 58.66 6.39
N LEU A 285 22.76 58.52 5.13
CA LEU A 285 21.97 57.86 4.08
C LEU A 285 21.82 56.35 4.36
N LYS A 286 22.90 55.66 4.76
CA LYS A 286 22.83 54.26 5.19
C LYS A 286 21.86 54.10 6.35
N ARG A 287 21.86 55.05 7.29
CA ARG A 287 20.92 55.06 8.41
C ARG A 287 19.47 55.28 7.96
N PHE A 288 19.23 56.24 7.08
CA PHE A 288 17.92 56.49 6.48
C PHE A 288 17.36 55.23 5.81
N HIS A 289 18.17 54.55 4.98
CA HIS A 289 17.74 53.32 4.31
C HIS A 289 17.43 52.20 5.31
N ALA A 290 18.29 52.00 6.31
CA ALA A 290 18.05 50.99 7.35
C ALA A 290 16.75 51.27 8.14
N ASP A 291 16.49 52.53 8.49
CA ASP A 291 15.27 52.91 9.21
C ASP A 291 14.02 52.73 8.33
N VAL A 292 14.10 53.09 7.05
CA VAL A 292 13.02 52.85 6.08
C VAL A 292 12.72 51.35 5.95
N ASP A 293 13.74 50.52 5.78
CA ASP A 293 13.58 49.07 5.64
C ASP A 293 12.92 48.45 6.87
N ILE A 294 13.32 48.85 8.08
CA ILE A 294 12.71 48.35 9.32
C ILE A 294 11.23 48.77 9.40
N LEU A 295 10.94 50.04 9.15
CA LEU A 295 9.61 50.62 9.34
C LEU A 295 8.58 50.19 8.27
N ILE A 296 9.00 49.79 7.07
CA ILE A 296 8.09 49.22 6.05
C ILE A 296 7.49 47.90 6.52
N HIS A 297 8.29 47.11 7.23
CA HIS A 297 7.92 45.75 7.62
C HIS A 297 7.30 45.70 9.02
N LEU A 298 7.51 46.73 9.84
CA LEU A 298 6.92 46.84 11.17
C LEU A 298 5.43 47.20 11.09
N LYS A 299 4.56 46.19 11.10
CA LYS A 299 3.09 46.34 10.98
C LYS A 299 2.35 46.25 12.31
N HIS A 300 2.88 46.90 13.34
CA HIS A 300 2.28 46.89 14.68
C HIS A 300 1.41 48.13 14.91
N ARG A 301 0.22 47.96 15.52
CA ARG A 301 -0.77 49.03 15.73
C ARG A 301 -0.25 50.23 16.54
N ASN A 302 0.61 49.96 17.53
CA ASN A 302 1.14 51.00 18.42
C ASN A 302 2.41 51.67 17.90
N PHE A 303 2.98 51.23 16.77
CA PHE A 303 4.17 51.84 16.18
C PHE A 303 3.79 52.79 15.06
N ALA A 304 4.55 53.87 14.92
CA ALA A 304 4.33 54.83 13.85
C ALA A 304 4.58 54.19 12.47
N GLN A 305 3.54 54.21 11.63
CA GLN A 305 3.61 53.68 10.27
C GLN A 305 4.14 54.74 9.30
N ILE A 306 4.88 54.31 8.27
CA ILE A 306 5.35 55.21 7.22
C ILE A 306 4.16 55.71 6.39
N PHE A 307 3.98 57.03 6.36
CA PHE A 307 3.11 57.72 5.40
C PHE A 307 3.80 57.90 4.05
N GLY A 308 5.09 58.24 4.08
CA GLY A 308 5.90 58.47 2.89
C GLY A 308 7.35 58.77 3.23
N VAL A 309 8.17 58.94 2.20
CA VAL A 309 9.58 59.33 2.34
C VAL A 309 9.91 60.45 1.38
N CYS A 310 10.84 61.31 1.77
CA CYS A 310 11.45 62.29 0.90
C CYS A 310 12.92 61.92 0.72
N ARG A 311 13.32 61.65 -0.53
CA ARG A 311 14.69 61.22 -0.89
C ARG A 311 15.55 62.35 -1.47
N SER A 312 15.08 63.59 -1.37
CA SER A 312 15.83 64.74 -1.90
C SER A 312 17.13 64.93 -1.11
N PRO A 313 18.29 65.09 -1.76
CA PRO A 313 19.57 65.31 -1.05
C PRO A 313 19.56 66.54 -0.13
N ALA A 314 18.78 67.56 -0.47
CA ALA A 314 18.62 68.76 0.36
C ALA A 314 17.65 68.57 1.54
N PHE A 315 16.83 67.51 1.51
CA PHE A 315 15.79 67.22 2.49
C PHE A 315 15.48 65.72 2.53
N THR A 316 16.39 64.93 3.11
CA THR A 316 16.17 63.49 3.30
C THR A 316 15.32 63.27 4.56
N ALA A 317 14.13 62.71 4.41
CA ALA A 317 13.21 62.56 5.52
C ALA A 317 12.29 61.34 5.44
N ILE A 318 11.92 60.79 6.59
CA ILE A 318 10.85 59.79 6.74
C ILE A 318 9.63 60.50 7.34
N ILE A 319 8.46 60.28 6.74
CA ILE A 319 7.20 60.88 7.17
C ILE A 319 6.35 59.77 7.77
N LEU A 320 5.96 59.96 9.02
CA LEU A 320 5.27 58.98 9.83
C LEU A 320 3.85 59.44 10.17
N HIS A 321 2.93 58.49 10.23
CA HIS A 321 1.63 58.70 10.84
C HIS A 321 1.80 58.94 12.35
N GLY A 322 1.10 59.94 12.88
CA GLY A 322 1.11 60.31 14.29
C GLY A 322 1.38 61.79 14.52
N THR A 323 1.14 62.22 15.76
CA THR A 323 1.26 63.63 16.20
C THR A 323 2.02 63.78 17.53
N VAL A 324 2.20 62.67 18.25
CA VAL A 324 2.90 62.62 19.54
C VAL A 324 4.03 61.61 19.42
N GLN A 325 5.23 62.00 19.86
CA GLN A 325 6.35 61.08 19.99
C GLN A 325 6.40 60.54 21.42
N ASP A 326 6.32 59.23 21.55
CA ASP A 326 6.64 58.55 22.81
C ASP A 326 7.57 57.36 22.59
N THR A 327 8.32 56.99 23.62
CA THR A 327 9.29 55.89 23.55
C THR A 327 8.63 54.56 23.92
N VAL A 328 9.16 53.45 23.38
CA VAL A 328 8.75 52.09 23.81
C VAL A 328 8.81 51.95 25.32
N ARG A 329 9.85 52.51 25.95
CA ARG A 329 10.05 52.45 27.40
C ARG A 329 8.92 53.15 28.15
N ASN A 330 8.60 54.39 27.77
CA ASN A 330 7.54 55.16 28.41
C ASN A 330 6.17 54.51 28.19
N HIS A 331 5.90 54.04 26.96
CA HIS A 331 4.68 53.29 26.67
C HIS A 331 4.58 52.06 27.56
N CYS A 332 5.61 51.21 27.62
CA CYS A 332 5.65 50.04 28.49
C CYS A 332 5.46 50.37 29.97
N ALA A 333 6.05 51.48 30.46
CA ALA A 333 5.88 51.94 31.83
C ALA A 333 4.43 52.35 32.16
N SER A 334 3.64 52.72 31.15
CA SER A 334 2.21 53.05 31.30
C SER A 334 1.28 51.83 31.25
N LEU A 335 1.77 50.65 30.87
CA LEU A 335 0.96 49.44 30.71
C LEU A 335 0.86 48.64 32.01
N THR A 336 -0.29 47.99 32.23
CA THR A 336 -0.42 46.93 33.24
C THR A 336 0.40 45.69 32.86
N ALA A 337 0.72 44.81 33.82
CA ALA A 337 1.50 43.60 33.55
C ALA A 337 0.90 42.70 32.44
N VAL A 338 -0.43 42.57 32.39
CA VAL A 338 -1.12 41.79 31.35
C VAL A 338 -1.02 42.48 29.98
N GLN A 339 -1.22 43.80 29.93
CA GLN A 339 -1.09 44.58 28.69
C GLN A 339 0.35 44.59 28.19
N LEU A 340 1.33 44.65 29.10
CA LEU A 340 2.75 44.58 28.77
C LEU A 340 3.11 43.22 28.18
N LEU A 341 2.61 42.11 28.76
CA LEU A 341 2.82 40.77 28.21
C LEU A 341 2.21 40.63 26.81
N GLN A 342 0.97 41.09 26.63
CA GLN A 342 0.29 41.09 25.32
C GLN A 342 1.04 41.94 24.29
N PHE A 343 1.46 43.14 24.67
CA PHE A 343 2.25 44.02 23.83
C PHE A 343 3.58 43.35 23.41
N ASN A 344 4.29 42.70 24.33
CA ASN A 344 5.55 42.02 24.01
C ASN A 344 5.35 40.80 23.11
N ILE A 345 4.30 39.99 23.32
CA ILE A 345 3.98 38.85 22.44
C ILE A 345 3.66 39.35 21.03
N GLN A 346 2.84 40.40 20.93
CA GLN A 346 2.48 40.97 19.64
C GLN A 346 3.68 41.59 18.92
N LEU A 347 4.50 42.35 19.66
CA LEU A 347 5.75 42.92 19.14
C LEU A 347 6.73 41.83 18.69
N TYR A 348 6.86 40.74 19.43
CA TYR A 348 7.71 39.61 19.06
C TYR A 348 7.24 38.98 17.74
N ASN A 349 5.95 38.67 17.60
CA ASN A 349 5.41 38.10 16.36
C ASN A 349 5.60 39.05 15.16
N ASP A 350 5.41 40.35 15.36
CA ASP A 350 5.57 41.36 14.31
C ASP A 350 7.04 41.55 13.90
N LEU A 351 8.00 41.28 14.80
CA LEU A 351 9.45 41.32 14.54
C LEU A 351 10.04 39.97 14.10
N GLU A 352 9.42 38.83 14.43
CA GLU A 352 9.89 37.50 14.03
C GLU A 352 9.72 37.28 12.51
N VAL A 353 8.67 37.89 11.93
CA VAL A 353 8.46 37.97 10.47
C VAL A 353 9.62 38.71 9.75
N LEU A 354 10.44 39.46 10.48
CA LEU A 354 11.48 40.35 9.97
C LEU A 354 12.91 39.74 9.92
N GLN A 355 13.13 38.49 10.36
CA GLN A 355 14.48 37.86 10.39
C GLN A 355 15.56 38.66 11.16
N PHE A 356 15.19 39.48 12.17
CA PHE A 356 16.12 40.22 13.02
C PHE A 356 16.09 39.74 14.50
N PRO A 357 16.76 38.62 14.84
CA PRO A 357 16.69 38.05 16.20
C PRO A 357 17.41 38.86 17.29
N VAL A 358 18.33 39.76 16.94
CA VAL A 358 19.21 40.44 17.92
C VAL A 358 18.51 41.61 18.65
N VAL A 359 17.50 42.24 18.04
CA VAL A 359 16.78 43.38 18.63
C VAL A 359 15.78 42.92 19.71
N CYS A 360 15.13 41.77 19.52
CA CYS A 360 14.16 41.23 20.49
C CYS A 360 14.82 40.80 21.81
N ILE A 361 16.00 40.18 21.75
CA ILE A 361 16.69 39.65 22.94
C ILE A 361 17.22 40.79 23.84
N SER A 362 17.67 41.90 23.25
CA SER A 362 18.20 43.05 23.99
C SER A 362 17.11 43.85 24.73
N MET A 363 15.92 44.01 24.13
CA MET A 363 14.79 44.66 24.82
C MET A 363 14.26 43.83 25.98
N LEU A 364 14.14 42.51 25.82
CA LEU A 364 13.68 41.59 26.88
C LEU A 364 14.66 41.54 28.06
N ASN A 365 15.97 41.48 27.80
CA ASN A 365 16.99 41.40 28.87
C ASN A 365 17.11 42.69 29.70
N SER A 366 16.82 43.86 29.12
CA SER A 366 16.87 45.13 29.85
C SER A 366 15.74 45.32 30.89
N GLN A 367 14.68 44.52 30.82
CA GLN A 367 13.53 44.62 31.72
C GLN A 367 13.50 43.55 32.84
N ILE A 368 14.37 42.53 32.76
CA ILE A 368 14.47 41.47 33.78
C ILE A 368 15.42 41.88 34.94
N SER A 369 16.20 42.96 34.77
CA SER A 369 17.06 43.50 35.83
C SER A 369 16.31 44.44 36.79
N LEU A 370 15.40 43.91 37.59
CA LEU A 370 15.08 44.45 38.91
C LEU A 370 14.99 43.28 39.92
N PRO A 371 15.70 43.32 41.06
CA PRO A 371 15.81 42.17 41.94
C PRO A 371 14.65 42.15 42.93
N GLN A 372 13.85 41.08 42.88
CA GLN A 372 13.25 40.37 44.02
C GLN A 372 12.04 39.58 43.52
N ILE A 373 12.25 38.35 43.08
CA ILE A 373 11.21 37.32 43.26
C ILE A 373 11.87 36.10 43.86
N ILE A 374 11.40 35.80 45.06
CA ILE A 374 11.74 34.70 45.94
C ILE A 374 11.47 33.38 45.21
N SER A 375 12.47 32.50 45.25
CA SER A 375 12.36 31.08 44.97
C SER A 375 11.12 30.47 45.63
N VAL A 376 10.22 29.92 44.82
CA VAL A 376 9.27 28.90 45.28
C VAL A 376 9.52 27.64 44.46
N VAL A 377 10.36 26.79 45.06
CA VAL A 377 10.45 25.37 44.74
C VAL A 377 9.11 24.73 45.08
N SER A 378 8.47 24.07 44.13
CA SER A 378 7.51 23.02 44.45
C SER A 378 7.83 21.79 43.61
N THR A 379 8.51 20.87 44.28
CA THR A 379 8.70 19.48 43.86
C THR A 379 7.37 18.74 43.94
N ALA A 380 6.99 18.07 42.85
CA ALA A 380 6.02 16.98 42.89
C ALA A 380 6.58 15.80 42.08
N ASN A 381 7.07 14.81 42.83
CA ASN A 381 7.46 13.49 42.33
C ASN A 381 6.20 12.67 41.99
N LEU A 382 6.26 11.85 40.92
CA LEU A 382 5.72 10.48 40.81
C LEU A 382 6.07 9.87 39.42
N PRO A 383 6.06 8.54 39.22
CA PRO A 383 7.27 7.72 39.09
C PRO A 383 7.55 7.16 37.67
N MET A 384 8.78 6.73 37.47
CA MET A 384 9.28 6.05 36.26
C MET A 384 8.75 4.62 36.07
N VAL A 385 8.50 4.26 34.81
CA VAL A 385 8.73 2.92 34.23
C VAL A 385 9.36 3.15 32.83
N GLY A 386 10.57 2.64 32.57
CA GLY A 386 11.49 3.01 31.46
C GLY A 386 11.21 2.36 30.08
N PRO A 387 12.23 2.12 29.20
CA PRO A 387 13.61 2.61 29.18
C PRO A 387 14.07 3.26 27.83
N THR A 388 15.13 4.08 27.92
CA THR A 388 16.12 4.42 26.86
C THR A 388 15.67 5.07 25.54
N THR A 389 15.84 6.38 25.45
CA THR A 389 16.72 7.00 24.43
C THR A 389 17.19 8.37 24.93
N CYS A 390 18.51 8.50 25.12
CA CYS A 390 19.17 9.77 25.43
C CYS A 390 19.05 10.72 24.23
N LEU A 391 18.55 11.93 24.46
CA LEU A 391 18.89 13.07 23.62
C LEU A 391 19.30 14.20 24.56
N MET A 392 20.62 14.32 24.77
CA MET A 392 21.21 15.51 25.36
C MET A 392 20.97 16.68 24.40
N VAL A 393 20.16 17.64 24.81
CA VAL A 393 20.28 19.01 24.30
C VAL A 393 20.76 19.87 25.45
N THR A 394 22.09 19.99 25.54
CA THR A 394 22.76 21.03 26.30
C THR A 394 22.44 22.38 25.66
N SER A 395 21.47 23.11 26.21
CA SER A 395 21.34 24.55 25.99
C SER A 395 22.25 25.25 27.01
N ALA A 396 23.52 25.34 26.64
CA ALA A 396 24.47 26.24 27.29
C ALA A 396 24.50 27.53 26.47
N ALA A 397 23.90 28.59 27.00
CA ALA A 397 24.19 29.95 26.61
C ALA A 397 24.30 30.80 27.87
N CYS A 398 25.32 30.50 28.68
CA CYS A 398 25.87 31.46 29.61
C CYS A 398 26.57 32.54 28.78
N ILE A 399 25.86 33.62 28.46
CA ILE A 399 26.51 34.83 27.95
C ILE A 399 27.10 35.55 29.16
N SER A 400 28.42 35.69 29.14
CA SER A 400 29.22 36.47 30.08
C SER A 400 28.63 37.87 30.27
N MET A 401 28.41 38.29 31.52
CA MET A 401 27.85 39.60 31.87
C MET A 401 28.66 40.79 31.33
N ASN A 402 29.93 40.58 30.95
CA ASN A 402 30.78 41.66 30.43
C ASN A 402 30.54 42.01 28.94
N GLU A 403 29.87 41.16 28.15
CA GLU A 403 29.55 41.49 26.74
C GLU A 403 28.18 42.16 26.58
N ALA A 404 27.30 42.05 27.58
CA ALA A 404 25.98 42.68 27.58
C ALA A 404 26.03 44.21 27.77
N GLU A 405 27.01 44.74 28.52
CA GLU A 405 27.19 46.19 28.70
C GLU A 405 27.64 46.89 27.40
N SER A 406 28.41 46.21 26.56
CA SER A 406 28.84 46.70 25.24
C SER A 406 27.67 46.83 24.25
N CYS A 407 26.70 45.92 24.31
CA CYS A 407 25.51 45.96 23.47
C CYS A 407 24.45 46.98 23.94
N LEU A 408 24.49 47.39 25.21
CA LEU A 408 23.56 48.36 25.80
C LEU A 408 23.75 49.79 25.25
N GLN A 409 24.96 50.14 24.81
CA GLN A 409 25.24 51.44 24.19
C GLN A 409 24.77 51.54 22.72
N ASN A 410 24.31 50.44 22.12
CA ASN A 410 24.06 50.36 20.67
C ASN A 410 22.62 50.02 20.28
N SER A 411 21.65 50.04 21.21
CA SER A 411 20.21 49.95 20.88
C SER A 411 19.70 51.26 20.27
N ARG A 412 20.22 51.58 19.08
CA ARG A 412 19.95 52.79 18.28
C ARG A 412 18.59 52.74 17.56
N LEU A 413 17.52 52.19 18.13
CA LEU A 413 16.19 52.21 17.51
C LEU A 413 15.26 53.16 18.29
N ASN A 414 15.30 54.45 17.93
CA ASN A 414 14.28 55.43 18.35
C ASN A 414 12.99 55.17 17.55
N MET A 415 12.27 54.13 17.95
CA MET A 415 10.94 53.82 17.42
C MET A 415 9.93 54.78 18.04
N ILE A 416 9.21 55.50 17.17
CA ILE A 416 8.19 56.47 17.54
C ILE A 416 6.88 55.70 17.75
N PHE A 417 6.26 55.84 18.92
CA PHE A 417 4.86 55.47 19.11
C PHE A 417 3.97 56.52 18.48
N SER A 418 3.01 56.10 17.68
CA SER A 418 1.89 56.96 17.31
C SER A 418 0.71 56.58 18.17
N ILE A 419 0.37 57.43 19.15
CA ILE A 419 -0.95 57.38 19.77
C ILE A 419 -1.92 57.97 18.73
N ILE A 420 -2.80 57.14 18.17
CA ILE A 420 -3.91 57.58 17.31
C ILE A 420 -5.10 57.92 18.18
#